data_AF-A0A1H7DCN7-F1
#
_entry.id   AF-A0A1H7DCN7-F1
#
_cell.length_a   1.000
_cell.length_b   1.000
_cell.length_c   1.000
_cell.angle_alpha   90.00
_cell.angle_beta   90.00
_cell.angle_gamma   90.00
#
_symmetry.space_group_name_H-M   'P 1'
#
loop_
_entity.id
_entity.type
_entity.pdbx_description
1 polymer ?
#
loop_
_entity_poly.entity_id
_entity_poly.type
_entity_poly.pdbx_seq_one_letter_code
_entity_poly.pdbx_strand_id
1 'polypeptide(L)'
;MDYPLRFVDQLRPHLKALRKKRGLTQAQAGALVGVSQARIAEIEANPGAVNFEQLMRLLSALGGSFAVREDAPSTPVLHVVDEPARAYGTLPDTDVKLPQGPGRWAVRRMNDQSVLVSLVVQDAAGAVPARSAGPGELLRALQALNPDKDVKPTSRRNFVVRTREDAW
;
A
#
# COMPACT_ATOMS: atom_id res chain seq x y z
N MET A 1 14.73 15.35 5.26
CA MET A 1 14.84 14.04 4.60
C MET A 1 14.36 13.03 5.61
N ASP A 2 13.35 12.26 5.27
CA ASP A 2 12.74 11.30 6.18
C ASP A 2 13.03 9.89 5.70
N TYR A 3 13.51 9.04 6.59
CA TYR A 3 13.82 7.65 6.29
C TYR A 3 12.81 6.79 7.05
N PRO A 4 11.85 6.14 6.38
CA PRO A 4 10.91 5.26 7.06
C PRO A 4 11.68 4.05 7.61
N LEU A 5 11.66 3.90 8.93
CA LEU A 5 12.29 2.78 9.63
C LEU A 5 11.19 1.81 10.07
N ARG A 6 11.34 0.54 9.66
CA ARG A 6 10.45 -0.56 10.03
C ARG A 6 11.03 -1.37 11.19
N PHE A 7 12.36 -1.41 11.34
CA PHE A 7 13.05 -2.21 12.34
C PHE A 7 14.16 -1.42 13.05
N VAL A 8 14.42 -1.75 14.31
CA VAL A 8 15.40 -1.04 15.15
C VAL A 8 16.82 -1.12 14.57
N ASP A 9 17.21 -2.24 13.97
CA ASP A 9 18.55 -2.40 13.37
C ASP A 9 18.85 -1.41 12.24
N GLN A 10 17.81 -0.88 11.58
CA GLN A 10 17.96 0.13 10.55
C GLN A 10 18.48 1.46 11.12
N LEU A 11 18.35 1.70 12.43
CA LEU A 11 18.91 2.89 13.09
C LEU A 11 20.44 2.91 13.14
N ARG A 12 21.11 1.76 13.12
CA ARG A 12 22.57 1.64 13.24
C ARG A 12 23.35 2.58 12.31
N PRO A 13 23.15 2.51 10.97
CA PRO A 13 23.82 3.43 10.05
C PRO A 13 23.38 4.88 10.26
N HIS A 14 22.13 5.13 10.64
CA HIS A 14 21.60 6.49 10.85
C HIS A 14 22.22 7.19 12.07
N LEU A 15 22.33 6.50 13.21
CA LEU A 15 22.98 7.04 14.41
C LEU A 15 24.44 7.42 14.12
N LYS A 16 25.18 6.51 13.49
CA LYS A 16 26.58 6.75 13.10
C LYS A 16 26.71 7.91 12.10
N ALA A 17 25.82 7.98 11.12
CA ALA A 17 25.83 9.05 10.12
C ALA A 17 25.49 10.41 10.73
N LEU A 18 24.47 10.49 11.60
CA LEU A 18 24.10 11.72 12.30
C LEU A 18 25.25 12.22 13.19
N ARG A 19 25.88 11.33 13.95
CA ARG A 19 27.06 11.67 14.76
C ARG A 19 28.20 12.22 13.91
N LYS A 20 28.54 11.54 12.81
CA LYS A 20 29.59 11.99 11.89
C LYS A 20 29.24 13.32 11.21
N LYS A 21 27.99 13.53 10.83
CA LYS A 21 27.50 14.78 10.24
C LYS A 21 27.70 15.98 11.17
N ARG A 22 27.67 15.75 12.49
CA ARG A 22 27.98 16.78 13.51
C ARG A 22 29.46 16.87 13.87
N GLY A 23 30.33 16.08 13.25
CA GLY A 23 31.77 16.05 13.56
C GLY A 23 32.11 15.48 14.94
N LEU A 24 31.21 14.72 15.56
CA LEU A 24 31.39 14.21 16.93
C LEU A 24 32.11 12.85 16.94
N THR A 25 33.04 12.67 17.87
CA THR A 25 33.54 11.33 18.24
C THR A 25 32.51 10.60 19.09
N GLN A 26 32.67 9.27 19.27
CA GLN A 26 31.80 8.50 20.17
C GLN A 26 31.91 8.98 21.63
N ALA A 27 33.11 9.39 22.06
CA ALA A 27 33.32 9.92 23.41
C ALA A 27 32.58 11.26 23.62
N GLN A 28 32.65 12.15 22.62
CA GLN A 28 31.92 13.43 22.67
C GLN A 28 30.40 13.23 22.65
N ALA A 29 29.90 12.32 21.82
CA ALA A 29 28.48 11.95 21.83
C ALA A 29 28.05 11.35 23.18
N GLY A 30 28.92 10.53 23.80
CA GLY A 30 28.69 9.95 25.12
C GLY A 30 28.59 11.02 26.20
N ALA A 31 29.49 12.01 26.18
CA ALA A 31 29.46 13.14 27.10
C ALA A 31 28.16 13.95 27.00
N LEU A 32 27.58 14.12 25.80
CA LEU A 32 26.31 14.84 25.60
C LEU A 32 25.11 14.14 26.25
N VAL A 33 25.17 12.81 26.42
CA VAL A 33 24.07 12.01 26.98
C VAL A 33 24.43 11.36 28.33
N GLY A 34 25.59 11.69 28.90
CA GLY A 34 26.04 11.19 30.19
C GLY A 34 26.44 9.71 30.21
N VAL A 35 26.97 9.16 29.11
CA VAL A 35 27.42 7.76 29.03
C VAL A 35 28.85 7.65 28.50
N SER A 36 29.48 6.49 28.71
CA SER A 36 30.86 6.23 28.26
C SER A 36 30.96 6.09 26.73
N GLN A 37 32.15 6.29 26.17
CA GLN A 37 32.44 6.02 24.76
C GLN A 37 32.07 4.58 24.37
N ALA A 38 32.44 3.61 25.20
CA ALA A 38 32.17 2.19 24.96
C ALA A 38 30.65 1.94 24.87
N ARG A 39 29.87 2.59 25.74
CA ARG A 39 28.42 2.49 25.70
C ARG A 39 27.83 3.08 24.41
N ILE A 40 28.35 4.21 23.92
CA ILE A 40 27.93 4.73 22.61
C ILE A 40 28.28 3.74 21.48
N ALA A 41 29.47 3.14 21.50
CA ALA A 41 29.86 2.17 20.48
C ALA A 41 28.93 0.95 20.48
N GLU A 42 28.55 0.46 21.66
CA GLU A 42 27.58 -0.63 21.84
C GLU A 42 26.20 -0.23 21.31
N ILE A 43 25.71 0.97 21.64
CA ILE A 43 24.40 1.47 21.15
C ILE A 43 24.41 1.64 19.63
N GLU A 44 25.48 2.17 19.03
CA GLU A 44 25.62 2.28 17.57
C GLU A 44 25.65 0.89 16.90
N ALA A 45 26.18 -0.13 17.59
CA ALA A 45 26.24 -1.50 17.10
C ALA A 45 24.92 -2.25 17.30
N ASN A 46 24.18 -1.99 18.38
CA ASN A 46 22.91 -2.60 18.72
C ASN A 46 21.98 -1.57 19.40
N PRO A 47 21.21 -0.77 18.63
CA PRO A 47 20.31 0.25 19.16
C PRO A 47 19.16 -0.34 19.98
N GLY A 48 18.86 -1.64 19.84
CA GLY A 48 17.85 -2.36 20.62
C GLY A 48 18.30 -2.74 22.03
N ALA A 49 19.60 -2.60 22.36
CA ALA A 49 20.14 -2.87 23.69
C ALA A 49 19.87 -1.75 24.72
N VAL A 50 19.22 -0.67 24.30
CA VAL A 50 18.80 0.43 25.17
C VAL A 50 17.29 0.56 25.18
N ASN A 51 16.76 1.13 26.26
CA ASN A 51 15.36 1.49 26.29
C ASN A 51 15.08 2.67 25.33
N PHE A 52 13.80 2.82 24.98
CA PHE A 52 13.38 3.83 24.00
C PHE A 52 13.72 5.26 24.46
N GLU A 53 13.65 5.57 25.76
CA GLU A 53 13.97 6.89 26.29
C GLU A 53 15.44 7.26 26.06
N GLN A 54 16.37 6.36 26.34
CA GLN A 54 17.80 6.54 26.11
C GLN A 54 18.09 6.71 24.62
N LEU A 55 17.42 5.93 23.77
CA LEU A 55 17.54 6.07 22.32
C LEU A 55 17.05 7.45 21.84
N MET A 56 15.93 7.95 22.36
CA MET A 56 15.43 9.29 22.05
C MET A 56 16.39 10.40 22.51
N ARG A 57 16.95 10.28 23.72
CA ARG A 57 17.96 11.23 24.24
C ARG A 57 19.19 11.28 23.32
N LEU A 58 19.71 10.12 22.92
CA LEU A 58 20.82 10.05 21.97
C LEU A 58 20.47 10.65 20.62
N LEU A 59 19.32 10.28 20.06
CA LEU A 59 18.90 10.80 18.76
C LEU A 59 18.76 12.33 18.79
N SER A 60 18.15 12.88 19.85
CA SER A 60 18.03 14.32 20.07
C SER A 60 19.39 15.02 20.18
N ALA A 61 20.32 14.47 20.97
CA ALA A 61 21.69 14.98 21.06
C ALA A 61 22.42 14.98 19.70
N LEU A 62 22.09 14.01 18.83
CA LEU A 62 22.61 13.92 17.47
C LEU A 62 21.79 14.75 16.45
N GLY A 63 20.78 15.52 16.89
CA GLY A 63 19.95 16.37 16.03
C GLY A 63 18.92 15.64 15.18
N GLY A 64 18.55 14.42 15.55
CA GLY A 64 17.44 13.68 14.97
C GLY A 64 16.21 13.68 15.89
N SER A 65 15.08 13.24 15.34
CA SER A 65 13.82 13.07 16.06
C SER A 65 13.07 11.85 15.53
N PHE A 66 12.14 11.32 16.32
CA PHE A 66 11.16 10.35 15.83
C PHE A 66 9.89 11.07 15.37
N ALA A 67 9.25 10.54 14.34
CA ALA A 67 7.93 10.94 13.91
C ALA A 67 7.06 9.70 13.76
N VAL A 68 5.87 9.72 14.33
CA VAL A 68 4.86 8.68 14.09
C VAL A 68 4.03 9.13 12.92
N ARG A 69 3.94 8.27 11.90
CA ARG A 69 3.05 8.46 10.76
C ARG A 69 2.19 7.23 10.63
N GLU A 70 0.90 7.44 10.41
CA GLU A 70 0.03 6.37 9.95
C GLU A 70 0.48 5.99 8.54
N ASP A 71 0.78 4.71 8.32
CA ASP A 71 0.91 4.17 6.97
C ASP A 71 -0.50 4.25 6.38
N ALA A 72 -0.79 5.35 5.66
CA ALA A 72 -1.99 5.42 4.86
C ALA A 72 -2.00 4.17 3.96
N PRO A 73 -3.15 3.49 3.79
CA PRO A 73 -3.23 2.42 2.82
C PRO A 73 -2.69 3.02 1.52
N SER A 74 -1.56 2.49 1.07
CA SER A 74 -1.06 2.77 -0.25
C SER A 74 -2.16 2.24 -1.15
N THR A 75 -3.09 3.13 -1.51
CA THR A 75 -3.89 2.94 -2.70
C THR A 75 -2.79 2.80 -3.74
N PRO A 76 -2.58 1.60 -4.32
CA PRO A 76 -1.63 1.49 -5.39
C PRO A 76 -2.15 2.51 -6.39
N VAL A 77 -1.40 3.59 -6.59
CA VAL A 77 -1.56 4.41 -7.77
C VAL A 77 -1.13 3.46 -8.87
N LEU A 78 -2.07 2.63 -9.33
CA LEU A 78 -2.03 2.12 -10.66
C LEU A 78 -1.85 3.39 -11.48
N HIS A 79 -0.65 3.55 -12.05
CA HIS A 79 -0.44 4.47 -13.15
C HIS A 79 -1.39 3.97 -14.24
N VAL A 80 -2.66 4.35 -14.14
CA VAL A 80 -3.53 4.47 -15.30
C VAL A 80 -2.87 5.62 -16.03
N VAL A 81 -2.03 5.26 -17.01
CA VAL A 81 -1.62 6.18 -18.05
C VAL A 81 -2.89 6.86 -18.51
N ASP A 82 -2.99 8.14 -18.19
CA ASP A 82 -4.12 8.98 -18.56
C ASP A 82 -3.92 9.28 -20.05
N GLU A 83 -4.31 8.33 -20.90
CA GLU A 83 -4.51 8.61 -22.32
C GLU A 83 -5.89 9.24 -22.48
N PRO A 84 -6.00 10.40 -23.15
CA PRO A 84 -7.24 11.14 -23.18
C PRO A 84 -8.29 10.37 -23.98
N ALA A 85 -9.38 10.06 -23.27
CA ALA A 85 -10.74 9.87 -23.75
C ALA A 85 -10.92 9.82 -25.28
N ARG A 86 -10.93 8.62 -25.86
CA ARG A 86 -11.58 8.36 -27.16
C ARG A 86 -12.16 6.96 -27.22
N ALA A 87 -13.46 6.95 -27.51
CA ALA A 87 -14.25 5.91 -28.16
C ALA A 87 -14.31 4.51 -27.51
N TYR A 88 -15.53 3.98 -27.41
CA TYR A 88 -15.81 2.59 -27.07
C TYR A 88 -14.93 1.64 -27.90
N GLY A 89 -14.06 0.88 -27.23
CA GLY A 89 -13.22 -0.15 -27.85
C GLY A 89 -12.85 -1.21 -26.83
N THR A 90 -13.12 -2.46 -27.16
CA THR A 90 -12.64 -3.66 -26.48
C THR A 90 -11.19 -3.48 -26.01
N LEU A 91 -10.90 -3.64 -24.71
CA LEU A 91 -9.51 -3.79 -24.27
C LEU A 91 -9.00 -5.12 -24.82
N PRO A 92 -7.87 -5.16 -25.56
CA PRO A 92 -7.45 -6.32 -26.35
C PRO A 92 -6.90 -7.48 -25.52
N ASP A 93 -7.39 -7.71 -24.30
CA ASP A 93 -6.90 -8.82 -23.49
C ASP A 93 -7.89 -9.40 -22.46
N THR A 94 -9.17 -8.99 -22.48
CA THR A 94 -10.20 -9.60 -21.63
C THR A 94 -11.57 -9.61 -22.31
N ASP A 95 -12.03 -10.78 -22.76
CA ASP A 95 -13.33 -11.02 -23.41
C ASP A 95 -14.56 -10.80 -22.48
N VAL A 96 -14.47 -10.00 -21.41
CA VAL A 96 -15.50 -9.87 -20.36
C VAL A 96 -16.32 -8.59 -20.54
N LYS A 97 -17.64 -8.74 -20.66
CA LYS A 97 -18.61 -7.63 -20.77
C LYS A 97 -19.01 -7.11 -19.39
N LEU A 98 -19.02 -5.80 -19.18
CA LEU A 98 -19.28 -5.16 -17.88
C LEU A 98 -20.59 -4.36 -17.89
N PRO A 99 -21.34 -4.31 -16.76
CA PRO A 99 -22.58 -3.56 -16.67
C PRO A 99 -22.33 -2.04 -16.60
N GLN A 100 -23.13 -1.29 -17.36
CA GLN A 100 -23.08 0.18 -17.38
C GLN A 100 -23.91 0.72 -16.21
N GLY A 101 -23.31 1.54 -15.35
CA GLY A 101 -23.96 2.14 -14.18
C GLY A 101 -23.05 3.18 -13.51
N PRO A 102 -23.51 3.84 -12.42
CA PRO A 102 -22.75 4.91 -11.76
C PRO A 102 -21.45 4.43 -11.07
N GLY A 103 -21.20 3.13 -11.02
CA GLY A 103 -19.96 2.56 -10.51
C GLY A 103 -18.94 2.31 -11.62
N ARG A 104 -17.71 2.76 -11.40
CA ARG A 104 -16.59 2.48 -12.30
C ARG A 104 -16.08 1.07 -12.04
N TRP A 105 -15.95 0.25 -13.08
CA TRP A 105 -15.39 -1.10 -12.95
C TRP A 105 -13.89 -1.10 -13.22
N ALA A 106 -13.13 -1.82 -12.39
CA ALA A 106 -11.73 -2.15 -12.62
C ALA A 106 -11.63 -3.63 -13.04
N VAL A 107 -10.84 -3.92 -14.07
CA VAL A 107 -10.65 -5.28 -14.59
C VAL A 107 -9.17 -5.65 -14.54
N ARG A 108 -8.86 -6.87 -14.09
CA ARG A 108 -7.50 -7.42 -14.02
C ARG A 108 -7.50 -8.87 -14.50
N ARG A 109 -6.68 -9.18 -15.51
CA ARG A 109 -6.40 -10.57 -15.88
C ARG A 109 -5.46 -11.21 -14.85
N MET A 110 -5.76 -12.44 -14.47
CA MET A 110 -4.99 -13.27 -13.55
C MET A 110 -4.14 -14.27 -14.35
N ASN A 111 -3.10 -14.81 -13.71
CA ASN A 111 -2.14 -15.71 -14.35
C ASN A 111 -2.75 -17.05 -14.81
N ASP A 112 -3.90 -17.42 -14.26
CA ASP A 112 -4.68 -18.63 -14.58
C ASP A 112 -5.71 -18.37 -15.70
N GLN A 113 -5.50 -17.34 -16.53
CA GLN A 113 -6.43 -16.85 -17.56
C GLN A 113 -7.79 -16.34 -17.02
N SER A 114 -8.01 -16.34 -15.70
CA SER A 114 -9.22 -15.77 -15.12
C SER A 114 -9.16 -14.24 -15.04
N VAL A 115 -10.31 -13.61 -14.84
CA VAL A 115 -10.45 -12.15 -14.90
C VAL A 115 -11.13 -11.65 -13.64
N LEU A 116 -10.42 -10.88 -12.84
CA LEU A 116 -10.96 -10.21 -11.67
C LEU A 116 -11.62 -8.89 -12.08
N VAL A 117 -12.89 -8.74 -11.75
CA VAL A 117 -13.71 -7.56 -11.97
C VAL A 117 -14.10 -6.96 -10.62
N SER A 118 -13.77 -5.69 -10.41
CA SER A 118 -13.95 -4.97 -9.13
C SER A 118 -14.75 -3.70 -9.33
N LEU A 119 -15.81 -3.50 -8.53
CA LEU A 119 -16.59 -2.26 -8.52
C LEU A 119 -15.90 -1.18 -7.68
N VAL A 120 -15.41 -0.13 -8.32
CA VAL A 120 -14.87 1.09 -7.69
C VAL A 120 -16.03 2.06 -7.47
N VAL A 121 -16.43 2.21 -6.20
CA VAL A 121 -17.36 3.27 -5.81
C VAL A 121 -16.52 4.53 -5.65
N GLN A 122 -16.74 5.50 -6.53
CA GLN A 122 -16.19 6.83 -6.35
C GLN A 122 -17.04 7.49 -5.26
N ASP A 123 -16.42 7.86 -4.13
CA ASP A 123 -17.06 8.74 -3.16
C ASP A 123 -17.18 10.13 -3.81
N ALA A 124 -18.21 10.29 -4.64
CA ALA A 124 -18.61 11.57 -5.15
C ALA A 124 -19.22 12.34 -3.96
N ALA A 125 -18.42 13.25 -3.39
CA ALA A 125 -18.91 14.20 -2.41
C ALA A 125 -20.15 14.92 -2.98
N GLY A 126 -21.32 14.62 -2.40
CA GLY A 126 -22.53 15.42 -2.58
C GLY A 126 -23.69 14.84 -3.40
N ALA A 127 -23.65 13.59 -3.88
CA ALA A 127 -24.82 12.98 -4.54
C ALA A 127 -25.50 11.94 -3.63
N VAL A 128 -26.82 12.10 -3.42
CA VAL A 128 -27.68 11.14 -2.71
C VAL A 128 -27.43 9.73 -3.29
N PRO A 129 -27.06 8.71 -2.48
CA PRO A 129 -26.75 7.41 -3.02
C PRO A 129 -28.03 6.77 -3.58
N ALA A 130 -28.14 6.75 -4.91
CA ALA A 130 -29.02 5.81 -5.59
C ALA A 130 -28.68 4.41 -5.06
N ARG A 131 -29.71 3.67 -4.63
CA ARG A 131 -29.62 2.31 -4.04
C ARG A 131 -28.35 1.60 -4.48
N SER A 132 -27.39 1.45 -3.56
CA SER A 132 -26.20 0.68 -3.85
C SER A 132 -26.63 -0.74 -4.18
N ALA A 133 -26.44 -1.15 -5.44
CA ALA A 133 -26.81 -2.48 -5.91
C ALA A 133 -26.15 -3.50 -4.99
N GLY A 134 -26.97 -4.39 -4.42
CA GLY A 134 -26.47 -5.41 -3.50
C GLY A 134 -25.49 -6.35 -4.23
N PRO A 135 -24.58 -7.04 -3.52
CA PRO A 135 -23.63 -7.97 -4.13
C PRO A 135 -24.27 -9.01 -5.06
N GLY A 136 -25.49 -9.47 -4.75
CA GLY A 136 -26.24 -10.42 -5.57
C GLY A 136 -26.82 -9.83 -6.86
N GLU A 137 -27.14 -8.54 -6.87
CA GLU A 137 -27.62 -7.83 -8.06
C GLU A 137 -26.47 -7.59 -9.05
N LEU A 138 -25.30 -7.23 -8.52
CA LEU A 138 -24.06 -7.11 -9.29
C LEU A 138 -23.62 -8.44 -9.91
N LEU A 139 -23.71 -9.54 -9.15
CA LEU A 139 -23.44 -10.88 -9.66
C LEU A 139 -24.37 -11.26 -10.82
N ARG A 140 -25.68 -11.05 -10.64
CA ARG A 140 -26.69 -11.36 -11.66
C ARG A 140 -26.48 -10.53 -12.94
N ALA A 141 -26.14 -9.25 -12.80
CA ALA A 141 -25.84 -8.38 -13.93
C ALA A 141 -24.59 -8.86 -14.70
N LEU A 142 -23.52 -9.24 -13.99
CA LEU A 142 -22.31 -9.77 -14.61
C LEU A 142 -22.54 -11.12 -15.31
N GLN A 143 -23.35 -12.01 -14.72
CA GLN A 143 -23.73 -13.29 -15.32
C GLN A 143 -24.60 -13.09 -16.56
N ALA A 144 -25.58 -12.18 -16.52
CA ALA A 144 -26.45 -11.87 -17.66
C ALA A 144 -25.68 -11.31 -18.86
N LEU A 145 -24.62 -10.55 -18.61
CA LEU A 145 -23.77 -9.99 -19.67
C LEU A 145 -22.71 -10.98 -20.17
N ASN A 146 -22.41 -12.04 -19.42
CA ASN A 146 -21.41 -13.04 -19.78
C ASN A 146 -22.00 -14.47 -19.66
N PRO A 147 -23.01 -14.82 -20.49
CA PRO A 147 -23.70 -16.11 -20.39
C PRO A 147 -22.80 -17.32 -20.65
N ASP A 148 -21.68 -17.12 -21.35
CA ASP A 148 -20.74 -18.17 -21.76
C ASP A 148 -19.57 -18.34 -20.77
N LYS A 149 -19.63 -17.65 -19.62
CA LYS A 149 -18.54 -17.58 -18.64
C LYS A 149 -18.99 -18.01 -17.25
N ASP A 150 -18.07 -18.54 -16.46
CA ASP A 150 -18.28 -18.82 -15.04
C ASP A 150 -17.92 -17.57 -14.23
N VAL A 151 -18.92 -16.91 -13.63
CA VAL A 151 -18.74 -15.71 -12.81
C VAL A 151 -18.97 -16.07 -11.35
N LYS A 152 -17.92 -15.96 -10.53
CA LYS A 152 -17.97 -16.26 -9.08
C LYS A 152 -17.60 -15.04 -8.24
N PRO A 153 -18.35 -14.75 -7.16
CA PRO A 153 -17.98 -13.68 -6.24
C PRO A 153 -16.76 -14.09 -5.41
N THR A 154 -15.79 -13.20 -5.28
CA THR A 154 -14.66 -13.33 -4.33
C THR A 154 -14.81 -12.40 -3.13
N SER A 155 -15.56 -11.31 -3.29
CA SER A 155 -15.94 -10.39 -2.21
C SER A 155 -17.20 -9.63 -2.59
N ARG A 156 -17.72 -8.78 -1.69
CA ARG A 156 -18.95 -7.99 -1.91
C ARG A 156 -18.93 -7.13 -3.18
N ARG A 157 -17.74 -6.75 -3.66
CA ARG A 157 -17.54 -5.89 -4.84
C ARG A 157 -16.61 -6.51 -5.88
N ASN A 158 -16.18 -7.76 -5.68
CA ASN A 158 -15.18 -8.41 -6.52
C ASN A 158 -15.72 -9.73 -7.05
N PHE A 159 -15.50 -9.96 -8.35
CA PHE A 159 -15.98 -11.13 -9.07
C PHE A 159 -14.86 -11.66 -9.95
N VAL A 160 -14.66 -12.98 -9.95
CA VAL A 160 -13.76 -13.65 -10.89
C VAL A 160 -14.60 -14.22 -12.01
N VAL A 161 -14.21 -13.93 -13.24
CA VAL A 161 -14.82 -14.43 -14.46
C VAL A 161 -13.84 -15.39 -15.13
N ARG A 162 -14.29 -16.62 -15.40
CA ARG A 162 -13.54 -17.66 -16.09
C ARG A 162 -14.25 -18.03 -17.39
N THR A 163 -13.51 -18.47 -18.39
CA THR A 163 -14.11 -19.19 -19.51
C THR A 163 -14.77 -20.45 -18.94
N ARG A 164 -16.03 -20.70 -19.31
CA ARG A 164 -16.66 -21.98 -18.97
C ARG A 164 -15.88 -23.03 -19.77
N GLU A 165 -15.11 -23.88 -19.09
CA GLU A 165 -14.58 -25.07 -19.75
C GLU A 165 -15.79 -25.91 -20.17
N ASP A 166 -15.90 -26.20 -21.47
CA ASP A 166 -16.87 -27.14 -21.98
C ASP A 166 -16.57 -28.49 -21.32
N ALA A 167 -17.39 -28.86 -20.34
CA ALA A 167 -17.42 -30.20 -19.79
C ALA A 167 -17.91 -31.13 -20.90
N TRP A 168 -16.98 -31.87 -21.48
CA TRP A 168 -17.26 -33.14 -22.15
C TRP A 168 -17.12 -34.28 -21.14
#